data_AF-A0A813GMV0-F1
#
_entry.id   AF-A0A813GMV0-F1
#
_cell.length_a   1.000
_cell.length_b   1.000
_cell.length_c   1.000
_cell.angle_alpha   90.00
_cell.angle_beta   90.00
_cell.angle_gamma   90.00
#
_symmetry.space_group_name_H-M   'P 1'
#
loop_
_entity.id
_entity.type
_entity.pdbx_description
1 polymer ?
#
loop_
_entity_poly.entity_id
_entity_poly.type
_entity_poly.pdbx_seq_one_letter_code
_entity_poly.pdbx_strand_id
1 'polypeptide(L)'
;MALPMKTMKTAMKAAMKAKAMKKVMKAAMKAKAMKKVMKKVMKKAMKKAMKKAMKKSTIAKGKRAKSSVFRGSKAKTSGGLTKEKLTKNKGGKVVSKASSARAKKAYSKTIGGWNTAVMAARKALAIKGFCAIGGKSAQGKALYAKAKSLYKA
;
A
#
# COMPACT_ATOMS: atom_id res chain seq x y z
N MET A 1 4.00 94.13 27.06
CA MET A 1 2.92 93.11 27.13
C MET A 1 3.32 91.93 26.25
N ALA A 2 3.58 90.77 26.85
CA ALA A 2 3.95 89.55 26.13
C ALA A 2 2.71 88.72 25.75
N LEU A 3 2.87 87.88 24.72
CA LEU A 3 1.97 86.82 24.17
C LEU A 3 1.17 87.25 22.92
N PRO A 4 1.34 86.54 21.77
CA PRO A 4 0.52 85.35 21.54
C PRO A 4 1.20 84.26 20.68
N MET A 5 2.26 83.59 21.18
CA MET A 5 2.77 82.34 20.57
C MET A 5 1.84 81.12 20.78
N LYS A 6 0.68 81.30 21.44
CA LYS A 6 -0.20 80.23 21.91
C LYS A 6 -1.18 79.73 20.84
N THR A 7 -1.51 80.55 19.84
CA THR A 7 -2.46 80.23 18.76
C THR A 7 -1.85 79.44 17.60
N MET A 8 -0.57 79.66 17.29
CA MET A 8 0.17 78.87 16.28
C MET A 8 0.44 77.42 16.74
N LYS A 9 0.62 77.21 18.06
CA LYS A 9 0.91 75.89 18.66
C LYS A 9 -0.29 74.93 18.58
N THR A 10 -1.52 75.46 18.62
CA THR A 10 -2.77 74.69 18.52
C THR A 10 -3.06 74.25 17.08
N ALA A 11 -2.82 75.12 16.09
CA ALA A 11 -3.01 74.80 14.68
C ALA A 11 -2.00 73.75 14.16
N MET A 12 -0.73 73.84 14.56
CA MET A 12 0.28 72.82 14.24
C MET A 12 -0.03 71.46 14.87
N LYS A 13 -0.57 71.43 16.11
CA LYS A 13 -0.92 70.18 16.81
C LYS A 13 -2.12 69.46 16.18
N ALA A 14 -3.09 70.19 15.62
CA ALA A 14 -4.23 69.63 14.89
C ALA A 14 -3.82 69.03 13.53
N ALA A 15 -2.97 69.73 12.78
CA ALA A 15 -2.44 69.23 11.51
C ALA A 15 -1.57 67.97 11.68
N MET A 16 -0.78 67.91 12.76
CA MET A 16 0.05 66.74 13.08
C MET A 16 -0.79 65.52 13.50
N LYS A 17 -1.89 65.72 14.24
CA LYS A 17 -2.85 64.65 14.62
C LYS A 17 -3.58 64.05 13.41
N ALA A 18 -4.01 64.88 12.45
CA ALA A 18 -4.68 64.42 11.23
C ALA A 18 -3.73 63.60 10.32
N LYS A 19 -2.47 64.03 10.18
CA LYS A 19 -1.44 63.30 9.41
C LYS A 19 -1.06 61.97 10.07
N ALA A 20 -1.04 61.93 11.40
CA ALA A 20 -0.83 60.71 12.17
C ALA A 20 -1.98 59.71 11.96
N MET A 21 -3.24 60.14 12.11
CA MET A 21 -4.43 59.28 11.92
C MET A 21 -4.51 58.68 10.51
N LYS A 22 -4.18 59.45 9.45
CA LYS A 22 -4.16 58.95 8.06
C LYS A 22 -3.09 57.87 7.83
N LYS A 23 -1.96 57.94 8.54
CA LYS A 23 -0.89 56.92 8.50
C LYS A 23 -1.32 55.63 9.20
N VAL A 24 -2.01 55.73 10.35
CA VAL A 24 -2.51 54.56 11.09
C VAL A 24 -3.60 53.83 10.30
N MET A 25 -4.51 54.57 9.66
CA MET A 25 -5.59 53.98 8.87
C MET A 25 -5.06 53.26 7.61
N LYS A 26 -4.04 53.81 6.94
CA LYS A 26 -3.38 53.18 5.78
C LYS A 26 -2.57 51.93 6.16
N ALA A 27 -1.97 51.90 7.35
CA ALA A 27 -1.30 50.72 7.90
C ALA A 27 -2.29 49.61 8.27
N ALA A 28 -3.40 49.95 8.91
CA ALA A 28 -4.48 49.00 9.24
C ALA A 28 -5.12 48.38 7.98
N MET A 29 -5.32 49.17 6.92
CA MET A 29 -5.88 48.69 5.65
C MET A 29 -4.90 47.75 4.92
N LYS A 30 -3.58 48.06 4.93
CA LYS A 30 -2.54 47.16 4.39
C LYS A 30 -2.44 45.86 5.17
N ALA A 31 -2.56 45.88 6.50
CA ALA A 31 -2.55 44.68 7.34
C ALA A 31 -3.76 43.78 7.04
N LYS A 32 -4.96 44.36 6.84
CA LYS A 32 -6.18 43.62 6.49
C LYS A 32 -6.07 42.99 5.08
N ALA A 33 -5.48 43.72 4.13
CA ALA A 33 -5.22 43.21 2.79
C ALA A 33 -4.19 42.07 2.79
N MET A 34 -3.08 42.22 3.53
CA MET A 34 -2.08 41.16 3.71
C MET A 34 -2.67 39.90 4.35
N LYS A 35 -3.51 40.05 5.39
CA LYS A 35 -4.20 38.91 6.04
C LYS A 35 -5.11 38.15 5.06
N LYS A 36 -5.79 38.86 4.15
CA LYS A 36 -6.67 38.26 3.13
C LYS A 36 -5.86 37.52 2.05
N VAL A 37 -4.73 38.08 1.63
CA VAL A 37 -3.79 37.44 0.70
C VAL A 37 -3.19 36.19 1.34
N MET A 38 -2.69 36.29 2.57
CA MET A 38 -2.11 35.17 3.31
C MET A 38 -3.11 34.02 3.49
N LYS A 39 -4.38 34.32 3.82
CA LYS A 39 -5.44 33.31 3.92
C LYS A 39 -5.75 32.62 2.58
N LYS A 40 -5.66 33.34 1.46
CA LYS A 40 -5.85 32.79 0.11
C LYS A 40 -4.68 31.89 -0.31
N VAL A 41 -3.45 32.30 0.00
CA VAL A 41 -2.24 31.50 -0.23
C VAL A 41 -2.27 30.21 0.60
N MET A 42 -2.63 30.31 1.88
CA MET A 42 -2.77 29.16 2.78
C MET A 42 -3.85 28.17 2.30
N LYS A 43 -5.04 28.66 1.89
CA LYS A 43 -6.08 27.82 1.30
C LYS A 43 -5.61 27.10 0.03
N LYS A 44 -4.88 27.78 -0.85
CA LYS A 44 -4.36 27.19 -2.10
C LYS A 44 -3.29 26.13 -1.82
N ALA A 45 -2.42 26.36 -0.85
CA ALA A 45 -1.44 25.39 -0.38
C ALA A 45 -2.12 24.16 0.23
N MET A 46 -3.13 24.36 1.09
CA MET A 46 -3.91 23.29 1.69
C MET A 46 -4.65 22.44 0.63
N LYS A 47 -5.28 23.08 -0.36
CA LYS A 47 -5.94 22.36 -1.48
C LYS A 47 -4.96 21.54 -2.31
N LYS A 48 -3.74 22.03 -2.53
CA LYS A 48 -2.68 21.32 -3.27
C LYS A 48 -2.12 20.14 -2.49
N ALA A 49 -1.95 20.29 -1.17
CA ALA A 49 -1.56 19.20 -0.27
C ALA A 49 -2.64 18.10 -0.22
N MET A 50 -3.92 18.50 -0.10
CA MET A 50 -5.05 17.57 -0.09
C MET A 50 -5.17 16.78 -1.40
N LYS A 51 -4.99 17.41 -2.57
CA LYS A 51 -4.95 16.71 -3.86
C LYS A 51 -3.81 15.69 -3.96
N LYS A 52 -2.63 15.97 -3.39
CA LYS A 52 -1.51 15.01 -3.34
C LYS A 52 -1.82 13.84 -2.41
N ALA A 53 -2.45 14.09 -1.26
CA ALA A 53 -2.84 13.05 -0.32
C ALA A 53 -3.94 12.12 -0.88
N MET A 54 -4.86 12.66 -1.67
CA MET A 54 -5.93 11.86 -2.32
C MET A 54 -5.45 11.03 -3.51
N LYS A 55 -4.25 11.27 -4.05
CA LYS A 55 -3.74 10.48 -5.18
C LYS A 55 -3.46 9.05 -4.69
N LYS A 56 -4.38 8.13 -5.02
CA LYS A 56 -4.31 6.72 -4.64
C LYS A 56 -2.90 6.19 -4.93
N SER A 57 -2.20 5.74 -3.89
CA SER A 57 -0.80 5.30 -4.02
C SER A 57 -0.66 4.26 -5.12
N THR A 58 0.31 4.42 -6.03
CA THR A 58 0.54 3.47 -7.14
C THR A 58 1.11 2.14 -6.65
N ILE A 59 1.82 2.19 -5.52
CA ILE A 59 2.50 1.05 -4.90
C ILE A 59 1.61 0.43 -3.82
N ALA A 60 1.35 -0.87 -3.95
CA ALA A 60 0.66 -1.66 -2.94
C ALA A 60 1.61 -2.07 -1.82
N LYS A 61 1.25 -1.72 -0.59
CA LYS A 61 1.98 -2.07 0.65
C LYS A 61 1.11 -2.95 1.55
N GLY A 62 1.73 -3.68 2.48
CA GLY A 62 1.06 -4.50 3.49
C GLY A 62 0.63 -5.91 3.03
N LYS A 63 -0.07 -6.64 3.91
CA LYS A 63 -0.40 -8.07 3.74
C LYS A 63 -1.18 -8.38 2.45
N ARG A 64 -2.04 -7.45 2.02
CA ARG A 64 -2.89 -7.59 0.82
C ARG A 64 -2.24 -7.07 -0.47
N ALA A 65 -0.97 -6.66 -0.45
CA ALA A 65 -0.33 -5.99 -1.59
C ALA A 65 -0.47 -6.75 -2.93
N LYS A 66 -0.14 -8.05 -2.94
CA LYS A 66 -0.25 -8.91 -4.13
C LYS A 66 -1.70 -9.04 -4.61
N SER A 67 -2.65 -9.18 -3.68
CA SER A 67 -4.08 -9.25 -4.02
C SER A 67 -4.59 -7.91 -4.59
N SER A 68 -4.20 -6.78 -4.00
CA SER A 68 -4.57 -5.44 -4.47
C SER A 68 -4.06 -5.16 -5.89
N VAL A 69 -2.85 -5.60 -6.22
CA VAL A 69 -2.29 -5.49 -7.58
C VAL A 69 -3.00 -6.44 -8.54
N PHE A 70 -3.27 -7.68 -8.12
CA PHE A 70 -3.97 -8.65 -8.94
C PHE A 70 -5.40 -8.20 -9.29
N ARG A 71 -6.08 -7.54 -8.34
CA ARG A 71 -7.39 -6.89 -8.54
C ARG A 71 -7.33 -5.61 -9.38
N GLY A 72 -6.14 -5.07 -9.68
CA GLY A 72 -5.98 -3.83 -10.45
C GLY A 72 -6.16 -2.53 -9.66
N SER A 73 -6.34 -2.60 -8.33
CA SER A 73 -6.47 -1.40 -7.49
C SER A 73 -5.18 -0.59 -7.34
N LYS A 74 -4.05 -1.20 -7.70
CA LYS A 74 -2.68 -0.70 -7.59
C LYS A 74 -1.87 -1.24 -8.77
N ALA A 75 -0.85 -0.51 -9.23
CA ALA A 75 -0.07 -0.92 -10.40
C ALA A 75 1.00 -1.97 -10.05
N LYS A 76 1.72 -1.78 -8.93
CA LYS A 76 2.82 -2.66 -8.51
C LYS A 76 2.88 -2.84 -7.00
N THR A 77 3.49 -3.92 -6.52
CA THR A 77 3.79 -4.10 -5.09
C THR A 77 5.03 -3.31 -4.69
N SER A 78 5.32 -3.23 -3.39
CA SER A 78 6.57 -2.64 -2.88
C SER A 78 7.83 -3.29 -3.48
N GLY A 79 7.79 -4.59 -3.78
CA GLY A 79 8.87 -5.32 -4.46
C GLY A 79 8.77 -5.31 -5.99
N GLY A 80 8.01 -4.40 -6.59
CA GLY A 80 7.96 -4.21 -8.04
C GLY A 80 7.12 -5.23 -8.83
N LEU A 81 6.42 -6.16 -8.19
CA LEU A 81 5.58 -7.14 -8.91
C LEU A 81 4.34 -6.47 -9.50
N THR A 82 4.16 -6.62 -10.81
CA THR A 82 2.95 -6.26 -11.56
C THR A 82 1.96 -7.43 -11.62
N LYS A 83 0.74 -7.16 -12.11
CA LYS A 83 -0.33 -8.17 -12.24
C LYS A 83 0.12 -9.38 -13.08
N GLU A 84 0.86 -9.16 -14.15
CA GLU A 84 1.35 -10.21 -15.06
C GLU A 84 2.24 -11.25 -14.39
N LYS A 85 2.99 -10.83 -13.35
CA LYS A 85 3.91 -11.72 -12.63
C LYS A 85 3.25 -12.42 -11.44
N LEU A 86 1.96 -12.19 -11.22
CA LEU A 86 1.17 -12.79 -10.15
C LEU A 86 0.25 -13.89 -10.67
N THR A 87 -0.08 -14.84 -9.81
CA THR A 87 -1.03 -15.93 -10.08
C THR A 87 -1.74 -16.34 -8.80
N LYS A 88 -2.94 -16.91 -8.93
CA LYS A 88 -3.75 -17.41 -7.81
C LYS A 88 -3.51 -18.92 -7.65
N ASN A 89 -3.22 -19.38 -6.44
CA ASN A 89 -3.11 -20.81 -6.16
C ASN A 89 -4.49 -21.45 -5.89
N LYS A 90 -4.53 -22.79 -5.76
CA LYS A 90 -5.77 -23.53 -5.47
C LYS A 90 -6.47 -23.06 -4.18
N GLY A 91 -5.70 -22.67 -3.15
CA GLY A 91 -6.21 -22.12 -1.90
C GLY A 91 -6.60 -20.63 -1.97
N GLY A 92 -6.64 -20.02 -3.15
CA GLY A 92 -7.08 -18.64 -3.37
C GLY A 92 -6.06 -17.55 -3.03
N LYS A 93 -4.85 -17.90 -2.56
CA LYS A 93 -3.76 -16.97 -2.26
C LYS A 93 -3.07 -16.52 -3.55
N VAL A 94 -2.86 -15.20 -3.66
CA VAL A 94 -2.09 -14.61 -4.77
C VAL A 94 -0.60 -14.68 -4.46
N VAL A 95 0.13 -15.41 -5.29
CA VAL A 95 1.58 -15.61 -5.22
C VAL A 95 2.25 -15.14 -6.50
N SER A 96 3.59 -15.03 -6.52
CA SER A 96 4.30 -14.76 -7.78
C SER A 96 4.39 -16.02 -8.63
N LYS A 97 4.32 -15.86 -9.96
CA LYS A 97 4.49 -16.96 -10.92
C LYS A 97 5.83 -17.68 -10.72
N ALA A 98 6.90 -16.92 -10.48
CA ALA A 98 8.22 -17.48 -10.17
C ALA A 98 8.22 -18.38 -8.92
N SER A 99 7.57 -17.93 -7.83
CA SER A 99 7.46 -18.74 -6.61
C SER A 99 6.64 -20.00 -6.85
N SER A 100 5.56 -19.92 -7.63
CA SER A 100 4.74 -21.09 -7.97
C SER A 100 5.52 -22.10 -8.82
N ALA A 101 6.25 -21.63 -9.83
CA ALA A 101 7.09 -22.49 -10.68
C ALA A 101 8.20 -23.17 -9.86
N ARG A 102 8.89 -22.42 -8.98
CA ARG A 102 9.91 -22.99 -8.09
C ARG A 102 9.33 -24.08 -7.18
N ALA A 103 8.17 -23.84 -6.58
CA ALA A 103 7.52 -24.82 -5.72
C ALA A 103 7.14 -26.10 -6.49
N LYS A 104 6.60 -25.97 -7.71
CA LYS A 104 6.29 -27.12 -8.57
C LYS A 104 7.55 -27.91 -8.94
N LYS A 105 8.63 -27.22 -9.33
CA LYS A 105 9.92 -27.87 -9.63
C LYS A 105 10.48 -28.61 -8.41
N ALA A 106 10.44 -28.00 -7.23
CA ALA A 106 10.89 -28.64 -6.00
C ALA A 106 10.06 -29.88 -5.66
N TYR A 107 8.72 -29.79 -5.78
CA TYR A 107 7.81 -30.90 -5.57
C TYR A 107 8.12 -32.08 -6.49
N SER A 108 8.31 -31.83 -7.79
CA SER A 108 8.65 -32.88 -8.75
C SER A 108 9.97 -33.57 -8.46
N LYS A 109 10.94 -32.85 -7.87
CA LYS A 109 12.28 -33.39 -7.55
C LYS A 109 12.34 -34.18 -6.25
N THR A 110 11.46 -33.91 -5.29
CA THR A 110 11.54 -34.52 -3.95
C THR A 110 10.50 -35.64 -3.79
N ILE A 111 9.26 -35.27 -3.49
CA ILE A 111 8.21 -36.21 -3.10
C ILE A 111 7.23 -36.53 -4.22
N GLY A 112 7.30 -35.81 -5.35
CA GLY A 112 6.37 -35.95 -6.46
C GLY A 112 6.37 -37.36 -7.05
N GLY A 113 7.55 -37.92 -7.33
CA GLY A 113 7.69 -39.28 -7.87
C GLY A 113 7.16 -40.37 -6.93
N TRP A 114 7.41 -40.23 -5.63
CA TRP A 114 6.89 -41.18 -4.64
C TRP A 114 5.35 -41.10 -4.55
N ASN A 115 4.80 -39.89 -4.53
CA ASN A 115 3.34 -39.71 -4.49
C ASN A 115 2.65 -40.28 -5.73
N THR A 116 3.23 -40.13 -6.93
CA THR A 116 2.65 -40.73 -8.15
C THR A 116 2.69 -42.26 -8.11
N ALA A 117 3.80 -42.84 -7.64
CA ALA A 117 3.92 -44.29 -7.45
C ALA A 117 2.90 -44.82 -6.44
N VAL A 118 2.70 -44.15 -5.31
CA VAL A 118 1.69 -44.51 -4.31
C VAL A 118 0.27 -44.38 -4.88
N MET A 119 -0.04 -43.31 -5.62
CA MET A 119 -1.34 -43.15 -6.27
C MET A 119 -1.63 -44.28 -7.27
N ALA A 120 -0.63 -44.67 -8.07
CA ALA A 120 -0.75 -45.78 -9.02
C ALA A 120 -0.94 -47.12 -8.30
N ALA A 121 -0.17 -47.39 -7.24
CA ALA A 121 -0.31 -48.60 -6.42
C ALA A 121 -1.69 -48.68 -5.75
N ARG A 122 -2.21 -47.57 -5.22
CA ARG A 122 -3.57 -47.52 -4.63
C ARG A 122 -4.66 -47.83 -5.65
N LYS A 123 -4.52 -47.33 -6.89
CA LYS A 123 -5.46 -47.63 -7.97
C LYS A 123 -5.40 -49.11 -8.37
N ALA A 124 -4.20 -49.66 -8.52
CA ALA A 124 -4.00 -51.07 -8.89
C ALA A 124 -4.56 -52.04 -7.84
N LEU A 125 -4.47 -51.69 -6.56
CA LEU A 125 -4.99 -52.50 -5.44
C LEU A 125 -6.43 -52.13 -5.04
N ALA A 126 -7.09 -51.23 -5.78
CA ALA A 126 -8.45 -50.75 -5.50
C ALA A 126 -8.71 -50.28 -4.05
N ILE A 127 -7.70 -49.74 -3.37
CA ILE A 127 -7.80 -49.34 -1.96
C ILE A 127 -8.58 -48.03 -1.84
N LYS A 128 -9.78 -48.11 -1.27
CA LYS A 128 -10.63 -46.96 -0.90
C LYS A 128 -10.48 -46.66 0.59
N GLY A 129 -10.56 -45.37 0.96
CA GLY A 129 -10.40 -44.93 2.35
C GLY A 129 -8.95 -44.92 2.83
N PHE A 130 -8.79 -44.91 4.16
CA PHE A 130 -7.48 -44.83 4.81
C PHE A 130 -6.75 -46.17 4.77
N CYS A 131 -5.45 -46.15 4.45
CA CYS A 131 -4.58 -47.32 4.54
C CYS A 131 -3.17 -46.84 4.90
N ALA A 132 -2.62 -47.36 5.99
CA ALA A 132 -1.27 -47.04 6.44
C ALA A 132 -0.23 -47.69 5.52
N ILE A 133 0.58 -46.88 4.84
CA ILE A 133 1.66 -47.36 3.95
C ILE A 133 2.70 -48.08 4.81
N GLY A 134 2.93 -49.37 4.57
CA GLY A 134 3.89 -50.18 5.34
C GLY A 134 3.43 -50.51 6.76
N GLY A 135 2.14 -50.35 7.08
CA GLY A 135 1.59 -50.66 8.40
C GLY A 135 1.55 -52.16 8.73
N LYS A 136 0.99 -52.50 9.91
CA LYS A 136 0.85 -53.90 10.36
C LYS A 136 -0.15 -54.72 9.53
N SER A 137 -1.09 -54.06 8.87
CA SER A 137 -2.10 -54.74 8.02
C SER A 137 -1.49 -55.27 6.73
N ALA A 138 -2.00 -56.41 6.24
CA ALA A 138 -1.56 -57.02 4.99
C ALA A 138 -1.70 -56.07 3.80
N GLN A 139 -2.80 -55.29 3.74
CA GLN A 139 -3.03 -54.28 2.71
C GLN A 139 -1.97 -53.16 2.72
N GLY A 140 -1.56 -52.70 3.91
CA GLY A 140 -0.55 -51.66 4.06
C GLY A 140 0.84 -52.10 3.59
N LYS A 141 1.22 -53.34 3.89
CA LYS A 141 2.46 -53.97 3.41
C LYS A 141 2.45 -54.14 1.89
N ALA A 142 1.35 -54.65 1.33
CA ALA A 142 1.18 -54.81 -0.12
C ALA A 142 1.25 -53.47 -0.87
N LEU A 143 0.60 -52.43 -0.33
CA LEU A 143 0.65 -51.09 -0.89
C LEU A 143 2.07 -50.53 -0.95
N TYR A 144 2.84 -50.69 0.13
CA TYR A 144 4.23 -50.23 0.16
C TYR A 144 5.11 -50.99 -0.83
N ALA A 145 5.00 -52.32 -0.88
CA ALA A 145 5.76 -53.14 -1.82
C ALA A 145 5.48 -52.74 -3.27
N LYS A 146 4.20 -52.56 -3.64
CA LYS A 146 3.81 -52.15 -4.99
C LYS A 146 4.25 -50.72 -5.30
N ALA A 147 4.08 -49.77 -4.37
CA ALA A 147 4.56 -48.40 -4.56
C ALA A 147 6.08 -48.35 -4.76
N LYS A 148 6.85 -49.11 -3.97
CA LYS A 148 8.30 -49.22 -4.10
C LYS A 148 8.72 -49.81 -5.45
N SER A 149 7.99 -50.79 -5.98
CA SER A 149 8.26 -51.34 -7.33
C SER A 149 7.99 -50.35 -8.47
N LEU A 150 7.04 -49.43 -8.29
CA LEU A 150 6.68 -48.42 -9.29
C LEU A 150 7.54 -47.17 -9.18
N TYR A 151 8.18 -46.96 -8.04
CA TYR A 151 9.06 -45.84 -7.81
C TYR A 151 10.42 -46.09 -8.49
N LYS A 152 10.59 -45.49 -9.67
CA LYS A 152 11.90 -45.34 -10.29
C LYS A 152 12.56 -44.09 -9.72
N ALA A 153 13.63 -44.29 -8.94
CA ALA A 153 14.40 -43.22 -8.33
C ALA A 153 15.10 -42.35 -9.38
#